data_AF-A0A834HW16-F1
#
_entry.id   AF-A0A834HW16-F1
#
_cell.length_a   1.000
_cell.length_b   1.000
_cell.length_c   1.000
_cell.angle_alpha   90.00
_cell.angle_beta   90.00
_cell.angle_gamma   90.00
#
_symmetry.space_group_name_H-M   'P 1'
#
loop_
_entity.id
_entity.type
_entity.pdbx_description
1 polymer ?
#
loop_
_entity_poly.entity_id
_entity_poly.type
_entity_poly.pdbx_seq_one_letter_code
_entity_poly.pdbx_strand_id
1 'polypeptide(L)'
;MSPMSCALIFLCLLSAKSVLSIDDCGEVIVDISKGTNSANDDIIFQDVTYTSSDYFSNSSGKFGCACKVLRCVHDCCQSNQMLDTSSGTVTCVSSRNNITQINDHPALFNIIRVPNRPVCRNHTLVFNLTTDQYVSQLNTKGYLTIMETDFHYSNYCVSPQSSDSVQVVACYSGGNGIDLIVAGTGMSKKKRIQNN
;
A
#
# COMPACT_ATOMS: atom_id res chain seq x y z
N MET A 1 68.03 -11.48 -29.93
CA MET A 1 67.69 -11.71 -28.51
C MET A 1 66.71 -10.62 -28.12
N SER A 2 65.44 -10.96 -28.03
CA SER A 2 64.33 -10.01 -27.91
C SER A 2 63.81 -9.98 -26.46
N PRO A 3 63.55 -8.81 -25.85
CA PRO A 3 62.94 -8.75 -24.53
C PRO A 3 61.40 -8.88 -24.64
N MET A 4 60.85 -9.90 -23.99
CA MET A 4 59.42 -10.13 -23.80
C MET A 4 58.89 -9.15 -22.74
N SER A 5 58.12 -8.15 -23.16
CA SER A 5 57.39 -7.25 -22.26
C SER A 5 56.13 -7.94 -21.74
N CYS A 6 56.15 -8.34 -20.47
CA CYS A 6 54.95 -8.73 -19.73
C CYS A 6 54.13 -7.48 -19.38
N ALA A 7 53.18 -7.13 -20.24
CA ALA A 7 52.15 -6.15 -19.92
C ALA A 7 51.13 -6.78 -18.95
N LEU A 8 51.31 -6.48 -17.66
CA LEU A 8 50.33 -6.75 -16.61
C LEU A 8 49.13 -5.82 -16.80
N ILE A 9 48.11 -6.31 -17.51
CA ILE A 9 46.80 -5.67 -17.61
C ILE A 9 46.11 -5.86 -16.25
N PHE A 10 46.25 -4.86 -15.39
CA PHE A 10 45.52 -4.76 -14.13
C PHE A 10 44.05 -4.45 -14.47
N LEU A 11 43.26 -5.51 -14.60
CA LEU A 11 41.82 -5.45 -14.83
C LEU A 11 41.18 -4.85 -13.56
N CYS A 12 40.99 -3.52 -13.55
CA CYS A 12 40.18 -2.84 -12.55
C CYS A 12 38.75 -3.37 -12.61
N LEU A 13 38.48 -4.39 -11.80
CA LEU A 13 37.15 -4.78 -11.36
C LEU A 13 36.55 -3.61 -10.57
N LEU A 14 36.05 -2.60 -11.29
CA LEU A 14 35.12 -1.63 -10.74
C LEU A 14 33.86 -2.40 -10.38
N SER A 15 33.76 -2.76 -9.11
CA SER A 15 32.51 -3.12 -8.47
C SER A 15 31.60 -1.89 -8.55
N ALA A 16 30.79 -1.84 -9.60
CA ALA A 16 29.67 -0.93 -9.69
C ALA A 16 28.78 -1.21 -8.48
N LYS A 17 28.93 -0.42 -7.42
CA LYS A 17 27.96 -0.38 -6.34
C LYS A 17 26.70 0.18 -6.96
N SER A 18 25.74 -0.69 -7.25
CA SER A 18 24.41 -0.32 -7.69
C SER A 18 23.87 0.68 -6.68
N VAL A 19 23.83 1.96 -7.07
CA VAL A 19 23.09 2.97 -6.32
C VAL A 19 21.63 2.57 -6.48
N LEU A 20 21.06 1.98 -5.44
CA LEU A 20 19.61 1.81 -5.34
C LEU A 20 19.00 3.20 -5.50
N SER A 21 18.35 3.44 -6.63
CA SER A 21 17.73 4.72 -6.91
C SER A 21 16.57 4.92 -5.94
N ILE A 22 16.41 6.17 -5.50
CA ILE A 22 15.28 6.66 -4.68
C ILE A 22 13.92 6.27 -5.29
N ASP A 23 13.88 6.02 -6.61
CA ASP A 23 12.67 5.68 -7.36
C ASP A 23 11.98 4.37 -6.95
N ASP A 24 12.65 3.47 -6.22
CA ASP A 24 12.08 2.17 -5.84
C ASP A 24 11.32 2.17 -4.50
N CYS A 25 11.29 3.30 -3.78
CA CYS A 25 10.72 3.37 -2.43
C CYS A 25 9.18 3.50 -2.41
N GLY A 26 8.57 3.75 -3.57
CA GLY A 26 7.14 4.09 -3.68
C GLY A 26 6.84 5.49 -3.14
N GLU A 27 5.58 5.71 -2.73
CA GLU A 27 5.09 7.06 -2.39
C GLU A 27 5.31 7.47 -0.93
N VAL A 28 5.56 6.52 -0.03
CA VAL A 28 5.64 6.81 1.42
C VAL A 28 7.05 6.60 1.95
N ILE A 29 7.70 7.73 2.21
CA ILE A 29 9.03 7.80 2.77
C ILE A 29 8.92 8.35 4.19
N VAL A 30 9.52 7.65 5.15
CA VAL A 30 9.56 8.06 6.56
C VAL A 30 11.00 8.28 7.01
N ASP A 31 11.24 9.34 7.77
CA ASP A 31 12.55 9.59 8.37
C ASP A 31 12.76 8.63 9.55
N ILE A 32 13.70 7.69 9.36
CA ILE A 32 14.08 6.68 10.36
C ILE A 32 15.44 6.99 10.99
N SER A 33 15.95 8.21 10.84
CA SER A 33 17.26 8.63 11.37
C SER A 33 17.37 8.52 12.88
N LYS A 34 16.24 8.50 13.59
CA LYS A 34 16.17 8.30 15.05
C LYS A 34 16.00 6.83 15.46
N GLY A 35 16.03 5.89 14.52
CA GLY A 35 15.97 4.46 14.78
C GLY A 35 17.27 3.90 15.37
N THR A 36 17.18 2.71 15.96
CA THR A 36 18.33 1.99 16.53
C THR A 36 18.87 1.01 15.49
N ASN A 37 20.19 1.02 15.25
CA ASN A 37 20.80 0.03 14.36
C ASN A 37 20.89 -1.33 15.06
N SER A 38 20.50 -2.39 14.36
CA SER A 38 20.74 -3.78 14.73
C SER A 38 22.16 -4.20 14.36
N ALA A 39 22.56 -5.42 14.75
CA ALA A 39 23.87 -5.99 14.42
C ALA A 39 24.07 -6.22 12.90
N ASN A 40 23.00 -6.28 12.11
CA ASN A 40 23.02 -6.53 10.67
C ASN A 40 22.83 -5.25 9.82
N ASP A 41 23.06 -4.07 10.39
CA ASP A 41 22.77 -2.76 9.76
C ASP A 41 21.27 -2.51 9.46
N ASP A 42 20.37 -3.36 9.96
CA ASP A 42 18.93 -3.07 9.96
C ASP A 42 18.63 -1.90 10.92
N ILE A 43 17.58 -1.13 10.64
CA ILE A 43 17.15 -0.02 11.49
C ILE A 43 15.80 -0.37 12.13
N ILE A 44 15.76 -0.36 13.45
CA ILE A 44 14.52 -0.53 14.21
C ILE A 44 13.98 0.86 14.55
N PHE A 45 12.81 1.21 14.01
CA PHE A 45 12.14 2.49 14.24
C PHE A 45 10.66 2.24 14.54
N GLN A 46 10.18 2.69 15.72
CA GLN A 46 8.80 2.47 16.18
C GLN A 46 8.37 0.98 16.12
N ASP A 47 9.24 0.09 16.60
CA ASP A 47 9.04 -1.37 16.58
C ASP A 47 8.93 -2.01 15.18
N VAL A 48 9.33 -1.26 14.14
CA VAL A 48 9.40 -1.73 12.75
C VAL A 48 10.87 -1.88 12.33
N THR A 49 11.22 -3.06 11.82
CA THR A 49 12.58 -3.36 11.34
C THR A 49 12.68 -3.09 9.84
N TYR A 50 13.50 -2.11 9.47
CA TYR A 50 13.84 -1.78 8.08
C TYR A 50 15.17 -2.45 7.73
N THR A 51 15.15 -3.36 6.76
CA THR A 51 16.39 -3.97 6.25
C THR A 51 17.08 -3.05 5.25
N SER A 52 18.32 -3.35 4.87
CA SER A 52 19.06 -2.56 3.89
C SER A 52 18.38 -2.38 2.52
N SER A 53 17.40 -3.23 2.15
CA SER A 53 16.57 -3.04 0.95
C SER A 53 15.35 -2.13 1.14
N ASP A 54 15.03 -1.80 2.39
CA ASP A 54 13.83 -1.06 2.78
C ASP A 54 14.12 0.39 3.14
N TYR A 55 15.37 0.84 3.08
CA TYR A 55 15.73 2.22 3.35
C TYR A 55 16.90 2.69 2.48
N PHE A 56 17.05 4.00 2.36
CA PHE A 56 18.20 4.64 1.75
C PHE A 56 18.77 5.72 2.68
N SER A 57 20.02 6.10 2.44
CA SER A 57 20.71 7.15 3.21
C SER A 57 21.17 8.26 2.28
N ASN A 58 21.03 9.51 2.70
CA ASN A 58 21.56 10.68 1.99
C ASN A 58 22.20 11.67 2.99
N SER A 59 22.62 12.85 2.52
CA SER A 59 23.24 13.88 3.37
C SER A 59 22.35 14.40 4.50
N SER A 60 21.04 14.21 4.39
CA SER A 60 20.05 14.70 5.35
C SER A 60 19.63 13.64 6.38
N GLY A 61 19.93 12.36 6.16
CA GLY A 61 19.56 11.29 7.09
C GLY A 61 19.31 9.92 6.44
N LYS A 62 18.60 9.06 7.18
CA LYS A 62 18.17 7.72 6.80
C LYS A 62 16.65 7.70 6.61
N PHE A 63 16.19 7.19 5.48
CA PHE A 63 14.79 7.24 5.07
C PHE A 63 14.28 5.86 4.67
N GLY A 64 13.21 5.41 5.32
CA GLY A 64 12.58 4.10 5.10
C GLY A 64 11.44 4.16 4.08
N CYS A 65 11.35 3.13 3.25
CA CYS A 65 10.24 2.82 2.35
C CYS A 65 9.13 2.16 3.14
N ALA A 66 8.28 2.96 3.78
CA ALA A 66 7.40 2.44 4.82
C ALA A 66 6.42 1.39 4.28
N CYS A 67 5.91 1.54 3.05
CA CYS A 67 5.00 0.58 2.42
C CYS A 67 5.65 -0.74 1.99
N LYS A 68 6.98 -0.87 2.05
CA LYS A 68 7.66 -2.16 1.85
C LYS A 68 7.63 -3.02 3.10
N VAL A 69 7.57 -2.40 4.28
CA VAL A 69 7.65 -3.06 5.59
C VAL A 69 6.30 -3.07 6.31
N LEU A 70 5.45 -2.08 6.02
CA LEU A 70 4.13 -1.88 6.62
C LEU A 70 3.02 -1.99 5.59
N ARG A 71 1.80 -2.23 6.08
CA ARG A 71 0.60 -2.35 5.25
C ARG A 71 0.04 -0.97 4.91
N CYS A 72 0.50 -0.37 3.82
CA CYS A 72 -0.07 0.89 3.35
C CYS A 72 -1.40 0.70 2.62
N VAL A 73 -2.34 1.61 2.84
CA VAL A 73 -3.57 1.77 2.04
C VAL A 73 -3.89 3.26 1.90
N HIS A 74 -4.55 3.64 0.81
CA HIS A 74 -4.92 5.03 0.54
C HIS A 74 -6.30 5.34 1.12
N ASP A 75 -6.47 6.51 1.73
CA ASP A 75 -7.82 7.04 1.94
C ASP A 75 -8.39 7.55 0.62
N CYS A 76 -9.68 7.33 0.40
CA CYS A 76 -10.37 7.87 -0.78
C CYS A 76 -10.55 9.39 -0.70
N CYS A 77 -10.65 9.93 0.51
CA CYS A 77 -10.98 11.33 0.76
C CYS A 77 -10.07 11.94 1.81
N GLN A 78 -10.01 13.27 1.85
CA GLN A 78 -9.22 13.98 2.85
C GLN A 78 -9.80 13.81 4.25
N SER A 79 -9.00 14.14 5.26
CA SER A 79 -9.47 14.26 6.64
C SER A 79 -10.72 15.17 6.69
N ASN A 80 -11.79 14.69 7.33
CA ASN A 80 -13.12 15.33 7.43
C ASN A 80 -14.04 15.20 6.20
N GLN A 81 -13.67 14.40 5.21
CA GLN A 81 -14.53 14.04 4.09
C GLN A 81 -14.90 12.55 4.14
N MET A 82 -16.05 12.22 3.56
CA MET A 82 -16.47 10.84 3.30
C MET A 82 -16.70 10.62 1.82
N LEU A 83 -16.48 9.38 1.39
CA LEU A 83 -16.83 8.95 0.06
C LEU A 83 -18.35 8.84 -0.09
N ASP A 84 -18.89 9.53 -1.08
CA ASP A 84 -20.28 9.44 -1.53
C ASP A 84 -20.32 8.81 -2.93
N THR A 85 -21.08 7.73 -3.03
CA THR A 85 -21.33 6.98 -4.28
C THR A 85 -22.81 6.95 -4.65
N SER A 86 -23.67 7.70 -3.94
CA SER A 86 -25.13 7.67 -4.10
C SER A 86 -25.60 8.22 -5.45
N SER A 87 -24.83 9.14 -6.04
CA SER A 87 -25.10 9.73 -7.36
C SER A 87 -24.66 8.85 -8.53
N GLY A 88 -24.09 7.67 -8.26
CA GLY A 88 -23.42 6.84 -9.27
C GLY A 88 -22.03 7.35 -9.65
N THR A 89 -21.56 8.44 -9.04
CA THR A 89 -20.18 8.94 -9.19
C THR A 89 -19.45 8.88 -7.86
N VAL A 90 -18.15 8.60 -7.90
CA VAL A 90 -17.30 8.54 -6.71
C VAL A 90 -16.85 9.97 -6.38
N THR A 91 -17.40 10.55 -5.31
CA THR A 91 -17.08 11.92 -4.89
C THR A 91 -16.79 12.00 -3.40
N CYS A 92 -15.99 12.97 -2.98
CA CYS A 92 -15.73 13.24 -1.57
C CYS A 92 -16.63 14.38 -1.09
N VAL A 93 -17.46 14.12 -0.09
CA VAL A 93 -18.36 15.12 0.52
C VAL A 93 -17.91 15.43 1.93
N SER A 94 -18.19 16.64 2.40
CA SER A 94 -17.87 17.04 3.77
C SER A 94 -18.69 16.21 4.75
N SER A 95 -18.02 15.62 5.75
CA SER A 95 -18.72 14.90 6.80
C SER A 95 -19.30 15.85 7.82
N ARG A 96 -20.56 15.64 8.18
CA ARG A 96 -21.21 16.38 9.28
C ARG A 96 -20.94 15.74 10.66
N ASN A 97 -20.46 14.50 10.67
CA ASN A 97 -20.16 13.74 11.88
C ASN A 97 -18.64 13.59 12.04
N ASN A 98 -18.16 13.49 13.28
CA ASN A 98 -16.81 13.02 13.55
C ASN A 98 -16.69 11.59 13.00
N ILE A 99 -16.13 11.44 11.81
CA ILE A 99 -15.89 10.13 11.23
C ILE A 99 -14.81 9.48 12.09
N THR A 100 -15.11 8.30 12.64
CA THR A 100 -14.07 7.40 13.16
C THR A 100 -13.07 7.18 12.06
N GLN A 101 -11.85 7.66 12.27
CA GLN A 101 -10.80 7.51 11.30
C GLN A 101 -10.42 6.03 11.21
N ILE A 102 -9.95 5.56 10.04
CA ILE A 102 -9.40 4.19 9.88
C ILE A 102 -8.42 3.83 11.01
N ASN A 103 -7.68 4.85 11.48
CA ASN A 103 -6.66 4.76 12.49
C ASN A 103 -7.21 4.39 13.88
N ASP A 104 -8.52 4.57 14.11
CA ASP A 104 -9.16 4.22 15.38
C ASP A 104 -9.40 2.71 15.50
N HIS A 105 -9.19 1.94 14.42
CA HIS A 105 -9.41 0.49 14.42
C HIS A 105 -8.11 -0.32 14.65
N PRO A 106 -7.98 -1.10 15.76
CA PRO A 106 -6.79 -1.88 16.15
C PRO A 106 -6.14 -2.72 15.05
N ALA A 107 -6.98 -3.28 14.17
CA ALA A 107 -6.54 -4.13 13.07
C ALA A 107 -5.89 -3.36 11.90
N LEU A 108 -5.96 -2.03 11.90
CA LEU A 108 -5.61 -1.15 10.78
C LEU A 108 -4.41 -0.23 11.10
N PHE A 109 -3.73 -0.45 12.24
CA PHE A 109 -2.70 0.42 12.82
C PHE A 109 -1.39 0.58 12.03
N ASN A 110 -1.26 -0.01 10.85
CA ASN A 110 -0.06 0.09 10.01
C ASN A 110 -0.31 0.78 8.66
N ILE A 111 -1.43 1.48 8.55
CA ILE A 111 -1.85 2.17 7.33
C ILE A 111 -1.25 3.57 7.30
N ILE A 112 -0.33 3.80 6.37
CA ILE A 112 0.13 5.15 6.08
C ILE A 112 -0.76 5.76 5.01
N ARG A 113 -1.42 6.85 5.38
CA ARG A 113 -2.29 7.62 4.51
C ARG A 113 -1.44 8.40 3.51
N VAL A 114 -1.52 8.01 2.26
CA VAL A 114 -0.94 8.81 1.18
C VAL A 114 -2.00 9.81 0.71
N PRO A 115 -1.65 11.08 0.44
CA PRO A 115 -2.62 12.11 0.06
C PRO A 115 -3.52 11.73 -1.11
N ASN A 116 -4.72 12.34 -1.13
CA ASN A 116 -5.78 12.08 -2.10
C ASN A 116 -5.26 12.12 -3.54
N ARG A 117 -5.32 10.97 -4.23
CA ARG A 117 -5.00 10.83 -5.64
C ARG A 117 -6.29 10.39 -6.34
N PRO A 118 -6.64 10.94 -7.53
CA PRO A 118 -7.73 10.38 -8.32
C PRO A 118 -7.38 8.92 -8.59
N VAL A 119 -8.11 8.03 -7.92
CA VAL A 119 -7.76 6.62 -7.79
C VAL A 119 -7.72 6.03 -9.19
N CYS A 120 -8.76 6.30 -10.00
CA CYS A 120 -8.90 5.76 -11.33
C CYS A 120 -9.20 6.85 -12.37
N ARG A 121 -8.68 6.69 -13.59
CA ARG A 121 -8.99 7.57 -14.73
C ARG A 121 -10.25 7.16 -15.49
N ASN A 122 -10.51 5.85 -15.60
CA ASN A 122 -11.48 5.34 -16.56
C ASN A 122 -12.53 4.40 -15.96
N HIS A 123 -12.17 3.47 -15.06
CA HIS A 123 -13.14 2.53 -14.48
C HIS A 123 -12.92 2.35 -12.97
N THR A 124 -13.99 2.50 -12.20
CA THR A 124 -14.00 2.34 -10.74
C THR A 124 -14.93 1.20 -10.34
N LEU A 125 -14.41 0.26 -9.55
CA LEU A 125 -15.22 -0.72 -8.83
C LEU A 125 -15.43 -0.22 -7.40
N VAL A 126 -16.67 -0.28 -6.90
CA VAL A 126 -17.01 0.10 -5.53
C VAL A 126 -17.47 -1.14 -4.78
N PHE A 127 -16.77 -1.48 -3.70
CA PHE A 127 -17.11 -2.60 -2.82
C PHE A 127 -17.52 -2.07 -1.45
N ASN A 128 -18.63 -2.59 -0.92
CA ASN A 128 -19.03 -2.34 0.46
C ASN A 128 -18.70 -3.60 1.28
N LEU A 129 -17.71 -3.51 2.15
CA LEU A 129 -17.23 -4.61 2.98
C LEU A 129 -17.52 -4.30 4.44
N THR A 130 -17.68 -5.33 5.26
CA THR A 130 -17.51 -5.14 6.71
C THR A 130 -16.04 -4.93 7.03
N THR A 131 -15.73 -4.35 8.19
CA THR A 131 -14.34 -4.17 8.63
C THR A 131 -13.60 -5.52 8.69
N ASP A 132 -14.25 -6.55 9.23
CA ASP A 132 -13.70 -7.92 9.29
C ASP A 132 -13.45 -8.52 7.90
N GLN A 133 -14.38 -8.31 6.96
CA GLN A 133 -14.20 -8.76 5.58
C GLN A 133 -12.99 -8.08 4.95
N TYR A 134 -12.91 -6.75 5.04
CA TYR A 134 -11.78 -6.00 4.52
C TYR A 134 -10.44 -6.49 5.08
N VAL A 135 -10.33 -6.63 6.41
CA VAL A 135 -9.12 -7.12 7.08
C VAL A 135 -8.77 -8.55 6.63
N SER A 136 -9.78 -9.42 6.45
CA SER A 136 -9.57 -10.80 6.00
C SER A 136 -9.07 -10.91 4.55
N GLN A 137 -9.39 -9.93 3.70
CA GLN A 137 -8.97 -9.88 2.29
C GLN A 137 -7.66 -9.10 2.09
N LEU A 138 -7.22 -8.34 3.10
CA LEU A 138 -6.00 -7.54 3.04
C LEU A 138 -4.78 -8.36 3.47
N ASN A 139 -3.83 -8.52 2.55
CA ASN A 139 -2.61 -9.26 2.83
C ASN A 139 -1.52 -8.39 3.50
N THR A 140 -0.40 -9.00 3.84
CA THR A 140 0.73 -8.34 4.53
C THR A 140 1.46 -7.30 3.70
N LYS A 141 1.30 -7.32 2.37
CA LYS A 141 1.93 -6.38 1.43
C LYS A 141 0.97 -5.28 0.95
N GLY A 142 -0.20 -5.16 1.57
CA GLY A 142 -1.21 -4.16 1.20
C GLY A 142 -2.01 -4.50 -0.07
N TYR A 143 -1.89 -5.72 -0.61
CA TYR A 143 -2.81 -6.16 -1.67
C TYR A 143 -4.14 -6.59 -1.06
N LEU A 144 -5.20 -6.24 -1.76
CA LEU A 144 -6.56 -6.59 -1.41
C LEU A 144 -7.10 -7.59 -2.43
N THR A 145 -7.47 -8.79 -2.00
CA THR A 145 -8.04 -9.82 -2.87
C THR A 145 -9.57 -9.74 -2.82
N ILE A 146 -10.23 -9.37 -3.90
CA ILE A 146 -11.71 -9.36 -3.99
C ILE A 146 -12.11 -10.10 -5.27
N MET A 147 -13.01 -11.09 -5.14
CA MET A 147 -13.48 -11.89 -6.27
C MET A 147 -12.33 -12.48 -7.10
N GLU A 148 -11.33 -13.06 -6.43
CA GLU A 148 -10.15 -13.67 -7.07
C GLU A 148 -9.26 -12.68 -7.86
N THR A 149 -9.48 -11.38 -7.69
CA THR A 149 -8.65 -10.31 -8.26
C THR A 149 -7.85 -9.62 -7.16
N ASP A 150 -6.55 -9.49 -7.38
CA ASP A 150 -5.65 -8.79 -6.46
C ASP A 150 -5.47 -7.33 -6.87
N PHE A 151 -5.80 -6.43 -5.96
CA PHE A 151 -5.58 -5.00 -6.11
C PHE A 151 -4.39 -4.57 -5.28
N HIS A 152 -3.34 -4.07 -5.94
CA HIS A 152 -2.23 -3.41 -5.25
C HIS A 152 -2.74 -2.11 -4.60
N TYR A 153 -2.18 -1.70 -3.45
CA TYR A 153 -2.65 -0.52 -2.72
C TYR A 153 -2.62 0.75 -3.57
N SER A 154 -1.69 0.88 -4.52
CA SER A 154 -1.66 2.01 -5.47
C SER A 154 -2.88 2.10 -6.40
N ASN A 155 -3.68 1.03 -6.48
CA ASN A 155 -4.81 0.88 -7.39
C ASN A 155 -6.14 0.82 -6.64
N TYR A 156 -6.18 1.06 -5.33
CA TYR A 156 -7.43 1.22 -4.61
C TYR A 156 -7.30 2.22 -3.46
N CYS A 157 -8.44 2.74 -3.02
CA CYS A 157 -8.54 3.49 -1.79
C CYS A 157 -9.67 2.94 -0.92
N VAL A 158 -9.68 3.36 0.34
CA VAL A 158 -10.66 2.98 1.34
C VAL A 158 -11.28 4.20 1.99
N SER A 159 -12.57 4.10 2.33
CA SER A 159 -13.32 5.12 3.08
C SER A 159 -14.20 4.42 4.12
N PRO A 160 -13.97 4.62 5.43
CA PRO A 160 -14.89 4.16 6.45
C PRO A 160 -16.24 4.82 6.25
N GLN A 161 -17.29 4.02 6.35
CA GLN A 161 -18.67 4.50 6.33
C GLN A 161 -19.27 4.44 7.74
N SER A 162 -18.83 3.49 8.56
CA SER A 162 -19.19 3.34 9.98
C SER A 162 -18.10 2.56 10.72
N SER A 163 -18.32 2.21 11.99
CA SER A 163 -17.39 1.36 12.76
C SER A 163 -17.23 -0.05 12.19
N ASP A 164 -18.23 -0.55 11.47
CA ASP A 164 -18.26 -1.93 10.93
C ASP A 164 -18.33 -1.95 9.39
N SER A 165 -18.23 -0.80 8.72
CA SER A 165 -18.35 -0.73 7.27
C SER A 165 -17.23 0.08 6.65
N VAL A 166 -16.59 -0.53 5.66
CA VAL A 166 -15.56 0.06 4.83
C VAL A 166 -16.00 0.00 3.38
N GLN A 167 -15.97 1.14 2.72
CA GLN A 167 -16.14 1.22 1.28
C GLN A 167 -14.76 1.24 0.61
N VAL A 168 -14.56 0.37 -0.37
CA VAL A 168 -13.33 0.28 -1.17
C VAL A 168 -13.62 0.74 -2.58
N VAL A 169 -12.81 1.65 -3.11
CA VAL A 169 -12.83 2.01 -4.53
C VAL A 169 -11.56 1.48 -5.18
N ALA A 170 -11.70 0.56 -6.11
CA ALA A 170 -10.57 -0.05 -6.80
C ALA A 170 -10.59 0.26 -8.30
N CYS A 171 -9.40 0.38 -8.88
CA CYS A 171 -9.24 0.56 -10.30
C CYS A 171 -9.18 -0.76 -11.02
N TYR A 172 -10.01 -0.84 -12.05
CA TYR A 172 -10.04 -1.99 -12.92
C TYR A 172 -9.47 -1.61 -14.29
N SER A 173 -8.37 -2.25 -14.66
CA SER A 173 -7.71 -2.08 -15.96
C SER A 173 -8.03 -3.22 -16.93
N GLY A 174 -9.18 -3.89 -16.78
CA GLY A 174 -9.60 -4.90 -17.75
C GLY A 174 -9.85 -4.26 -19.12
N GLY A 175 -9.26 -4.86 -20.15
CA GLY A 175 -9.39 -4.39 -21.52
C GLY A 175 -10.86 -4.32 -21.95
N ASN A 176 -11.25 -3.16 -22.48
CA ASN A 176 -12.54 -2.84 -23.09
C ASN A 176 -13.72 -2.61 -22.14
N GLY A 177 -13.76 -1.41 -21.55
CA GLY A 177 -14.95 -0.54 -21.57
C GLY A 177 -16.25 -1.02 -20.90
N ILE A 178 -16.18 -1.68 -19.76
CA ILE A 178 -17.39 -1.97 -18.96
C ILE A 178 -17.27 -1.20 -17.64
N ASP A 179 -17.99 -0.08 -17.52
CA ASP A 179 -18.27 0.56 -16.23
C ASP A 179 -19.23 -0.35 -15.45
N LEU A 180 -18.66 -1.30 -14.71
CA LEU A 180 -19.42 -2.25 -13.92
C LEU A 180 -19.41 -1.78 -12.45
N ILE A 181 -20.44 -1.06 -12.03
CA ILE A 181 -20.70 -0.86 -10.59
C ILE A 181 -21.20 -2.20 -10.04
N VAL A 182 -20.29 -3.09 -9.67
CA VAL A 182 -20.64 -4.30 -8.93
C VAL A 182 -20.87 -3.91 -7.48
N ALA A 183 -22.12 -3.55 -7.15
CA ALA A 183 -22.56 -3.49 -5.77
C ALA A 183 -22.59 -4.92 -5.22
N GLY A 184 -21.43 -5.44 -4.82
CA GLY A 184 -21.27 -6.74 -4.21
C GLY A 184 -21.93 -6.74 -2.83
N THR A 185 -23.23 -7.05 -2.76
CA THR A 185 -23.89 -7.30 -1.48
C THR A 185 -23.39 -8.64 -0.93
N GLY A 186 -22.49 -8.56 0.05
CA GLY A 186 -22.14 -9.60 1.03
C GLY A 186 -22.19 -11.06 0.58
N MET A 187 -21.03 -11.67 0.37
CA MET A 187 -20.90 -13.13 0.37
C MET A 187 -21.19 -13.68 1.78
N SER A 188 -22.47 -13.88 2.10
CA SER A 188 -22.90 -14.65 3.27
C SER A 188 -22.68 -16.13 2.97
N LYS A 189 -21.49 -16.67 3.33
CA LYS A 189 -21.21 -18.11 3.27
C LYS A 189 -22.07 -18.84 4.31
N LYS A 190 -23.29 -19.22 3.95
CA LYS A 190 -24.13 -20.12 4.75
C LYS A 190 -23.65 -21.56 4.52
N LYS A 191 -22.72 -22.04 5.34
CA LYS A 191 -22.30 -23.44 5.38
C LYS A 191 -23.44 -24.29 5.94
N ARG A 192 -24.21 -24.94 5.08
CA ARG A 192 -25.24 -25.92 5.49
C ARG A 192 -24.50 -27.20 5.89
N ILE A 193 -24.37 -27.44 7.20
CA ILE A 193 -23.97 -28.74 7.72
C ILE A 193 -25.16 -29.69 7.47
N GLN A 194 -24.98 -30.66 6.57
CA GLN A 194 -25.86 -31.83 6.52
C GLN A 194 -25.37 -32.80 7.59
N ASN A 195 -26.17 -32.98 8.64
CA ASN A 195 -26.03 -34.11 9.54
C ASN A 195 -26.60 -35.34 8.83
N ASN A 196 -25.79 -36.40 8.74
CA ASN A 196 -26.29 -37.77 8.63
C ASN A 196 -26.71 -38.27 10.01
#